data_AF-A0A7C7LZG9-F1
#
_entry.id   AF-A0A7C7LZG9-F1
#
_cell.length_a   1.000
_cell.length_b   1.000
_cell.length_c   1.000
_cell.angle_alpha   90.00
_cell.angle_beta   90.00
_cell.angle_gamma   90.00
#
_symmetry.space_group_name_H-M   'P 1'
#
loop_
_entity.id
_entity.type
_entity.pdbx_description
1 polymer ?
#
loop_
_entity_poly.entity_id
_entity_poly.type
_entity_poly.pdbx_seq_one_letter_code
_entity_poly.pdbx_strand_id
1 'polypeptide(L)'
;MVLIPESEQRTRAKRIDLLREHLDRRILVMDGAMGTMIQRHSLNEDDFRGDLFPEHTSPLIGANDVLSLTQPSLIKEIHQEYLSAGADLIETNTFNANRISLADYDLQGKARELNREAARLARAAVIDAERDDP
;
A
#
# COMPACT_ATOMS: atom_id res chain seq x y z
N MET A 1 14.99 -19.41 -4.08
CA MET A 1 14.46 -18.31 -4.91
C MET A 1 13.23 -18.85 -5.64
N VAL A 2 12.04 -18.78 -5.04
CA VAL A 2 10.82 -19.16 -5.73
C VAL A 2 10.31 -17.92 -6.45
N LEU A 3 10.79 -17.72 -7.67
CA LEU A 3 10.13 -16.85 -8.63
C LEU A 3 8.82 -17.54 -8.99
N ILE A 4 7.68 -17.00 -8.56
CA ILE A 4 6.37 -17.44 -9.05
C ILE A 4 6.34 -17.11 -10.55
N PRO A 5 6.31 -18.11 -11.46
CA PRO A 5 6.32 -17.87 -12.89
C PRO A 5 5.04 -17.14 -13.33
N GLU A 6 5.08 -16.35 -14.42
CA GLU A 6 3.89 -15.67 -14.98
C GLU A 6 2.71 -16.63 -15.27
N SER A 7 2.98 -17.92 -15.44
CA SER A 7 1.98 -18.98 -15.62
C SER A 7 1.19 -19.35 -14.36
N GLU A 8 1.51 -18.77 -13.19
CA GLU A 8 0.86 -19.02 -11.89
C GLU A 8 0.06 -17.83 -11.34
N GLN A 9 -0.23 -16.80 -12.14
CA GLN A 9 -1.17 -15.76 -11.71
C GLN A 9 -2.54 -16.38 -11.42
N ARG A 10 -2.88 -16.51 -10.12
CA ARG A 10 -4.19 -17.00 -9.66
C ARG A 10 -5.27 -16.18 -10.34
N THR A 11 -6.13 -16.82 -11.14
CA THR A 11 -7.26 -16.15 -11.80
C THR A 11 -8.16 -15.47 -10.77
N ARG A 12 -8.97 -14.49 -11.19
CA ARG A 12 -9.93 -13.83 -10.28
C ARG A 12 -10.81 -14.86 -9.56
N ALA A 13 -11.29 -15.89 -10.27
CA ALA A 13 -12.09 -16.97 -9.68
C ALA A 13 -11.34 -17.72 -8.58
N LYS A 14 -10.11 -18.19 -8.88
CA LYS A 14 -9.28 -18.90 -7.88
C LYS A 14 -8.98 -18.07 -6.63
N ARG A 15 -8.80 -16.75 -6.76
CA ARG A 15 -8.58 -15.86 -5.60
C ARG A 15 -9.83 -15.72 -4.74
N ILE A 16 -11.01 -15.65 -5.35
CA ILE A 16 -12.29 -15.57 -4.63
C ILE A 16 -12.57 -16.88 -3.90
N ASP A 17 -12.35 -18.01 -4.55
CA ASP A 17 -12.56 -19.33 -3.94
C ASP A 17 -11.63 -19.54 -2.74
N LEU A 18 -10.35 -19.17 -2.88
CA LEU A 18 -9.39 -19.21 -1.77
C LEU A 18 -9.86 -18.34 -0.58
N LEU A 19 -10.30 -17.10 -0.85
CA LEU A 19 -10.79 -16.21 0.19
C LEU A 19 -11.99 -16.82 0.93
N ARG A 20 -12.95 -17.41 0.19
CA ARG A 20 -14.11 -18.09 0.77
C ARG A 20 -13.71 -19.27 1.63
N GLU A 21 -12.80 -20.11 1.14
CA GLU A 21 -12.28 -21.27 1.89
C GLU A 21 -11.68 -20.84 3.24
N HIS A 22 -10.92 -19.75 3.27
CA HIS A 22 -10.37 -19.25 4.52
C HIS A 22 -11.43 -18.66 5.45
N LEU A 23 -12.39 -17.91 4.91
CA LEU A 23 -13.51 -17.35 5.67
C LEU A 23 -14.42 -18.42 6.29
N ASP A 24 -14.59 -19.57 5.62
CA ASP A 24 -15.37 -20.70 6.14
C ASP A 24 -14.66 -21.42 7.31
N ARG A 25 -13.33 -21.29 7.41
CA ARG A 25 -12.52 -21.99 8.41
C ARG A 25 -12.21 -21.16 9.64
N ARG A 26 -12.04 -19.85 9.49
CA ARG A 26 -11.65 -18.95 10.58
C ARG A 26 -11.98 -17.49 10.28
N ILE A 27 -11.95 -16.68 11.32
CA ILE A 27 -11.95 -15.23 11.20
C ILE A 27 -10.65 -14.79 10.53
N LEU A 28 -10.77 -13.87 9.57
CA LEU A 28 -9.63 -13.18 8.96
C LEU A 28 -9.48 -11.79 9.58
N VAL A 29 -8.25 -11.41 9.89
CA VAL A 29 -7.90 -10.12 10.49
C VAL A 29 -7.43 -9.17 9.39
N MET A 30 -8.07 -8.00 9.32
CA MET A 30 -7.58 -6.89 8.48
C MET A 30 -6.53 -6.07 9.25
N ASP A 31 -5.69 -5.37 8.50
CA ASP A 31 -4.73 -4.43 9.06
C ASP A 31 -5.38 -3.22 9.75
N GLY A 32 -4.53 -2.37 10.34
CA GLY A 32 -4.95 -1.16 11.03
C GLY A 32 -4.77 0.10 10.20
N ALA A 33 -4.91 1.25 10.85
CA ALA A 33 -4.84 2.55 10.20
C ALA A 33 -3.44 2.92 9.69
N MET A 34 -3.26 2.89 8.36
CA MET A 34 -2.08 3.41 7.66
C MET A 34 -1.68 4.83 8.09
N GLY A 35 -2.65 5.75 8.17
CA GLY A 35 -2.39 7.13 8.56
C GLY A 35 -1.82 7.29 9.97
N THR A 36 -2.29 6.48 10.93
CA THR A 36 -1.77 6.50 12.30
C THR A 36 -0.33 5.98 12.37
N MET A 37 0.01 4.98 11.54
CA MET A 37 1.39 4.50 11.44
C MET A 37 2.30 5.57 10.85
N ILE A 38 1.92 6.19 9.73
CA ILE A 38 2.67 7.29 9.10
C ILE A 38 2.94 8.43 10.10
N GLN A 39 1.95 8.82 10.90
CA GLN A 39 2.09 9.88 11.89
C GLN A 39 3.19 9.62 12.93
N ARG A 40 3.54 8.36 13.22
CA ARG A 40 4.62 8.02 14.16
C ARG A 40 6.00 8.41 13.65
N HIS A 41 6.17 8.53 12.33
CA HIS A 41 7.45 8.87 11.72
C HIS A 41 7.72 10.38 11.67
N SER A 42 6.77 11.22 12.11
CA SER A 42 6.94 12.68 12.19
C SER A 42 7.45 13.31 10.88
N LEU A 43 6.95 12.82 9.75
CA LEU A 43 7.34 13.29 8.42
C LEU A 43 7.01 14.77 8.24
N ASN A 44 7.87 15.46 7.50
CA ASN A 44 7.69 16.86 7.13
C ASN A 44 7.36 17.00 5.63
N GLU A 45 7.14 18.23 5.18
CA GLU A 45 6.73 18.53 3.81
C GLU A 45 7.74 18.04 2.76
N ASP A 46 9.05 18.08 3.06
CA ASP A 46 10.09 17.59 2.14
C ASP A 46 10.01 16.07 1.96
N ASP A 47 9.61 15.32 3.01
CA ASP A 47 9.38 13.87 2.90
C ASP A 47 8.18 13.55 2.00
N PHE A 48 7.12 14.35 2.07
CA PHE A 48 5.94 14.21 1.21
C PHE A 48 6.24 14.62 -0.24
N ARG A 49 7.19 15.53 -0.48
CA ARG A 49 7.60 15.94 -1.82
C ARG A 49 8.59 14.97 -2.46
N GLY A 50 9.57 14.54 -1.68
CA GLY A 50 10.75 13.84 -2.17
C GLY A 50 11.36 14.54 -3.39
N ASP A 51 12.04 13.76 -4.23
CA ASP A 51 12.62 14.27 -5.48
C ASP A 51 11.58 14.45 -6.60
N LEU A 52 10.34 13.99 -6.38
CA LEU A 52 9.29 13.94 -7.40
C LEU A 52 8.45 15.22 -7.49
N PHE A 53 8.36 15.97 -6.39
CA PHE A 53 7.53 17.18 -6.29
C PHE A 53 8.30 18.40 -5.72
N PRO A 54 9.56 18.66 -6.15
CA PRO A 54 10.40 19.71 -5.54
C PRO A 54 9.76 21.10 -5.64
N GLU A 55 9.14 21.41 -6.77
CA GLU A 55 8.56 22.74 -7.06
C GLU A 55 7.01 22.75 -6.95
N HIS A 56 6.41 21.73 -6.34
CA HIS A 56 4.95 21.62 -6.29
C HIS A 56 4.35 22.72 -5.40
N THR A 57 3.44 23.53 -5.91
CA THR A 57 3.04 24.76 -5.20
C THR A 57 2.13 24.52 -4.00
N SER A 58 1.37 23.43 -4.02
CA SER A 58 0.41 23.10 -2.97
C SER A 58 1.06 22.25 -1.88
N PRO A 59 0.70 22.42 -0.59
CA PRO A 59 1.17 21.56 0.48
C PRO A 59 0.77 20.10 0.21
N LEU A 60 1.67 19.15 0.47
CA LEU A 60 1.41 17.72 0.25
C LEU A 60 1.17 16.93 1.54
N ILE A 61 1.50 17.50 2.71
CA ILE A 61 1.12 16.89 4.00
C ILE A 61 -0.39 16.61 4.04
N GLY A 62 -0.74 15.37 4.37
CA GLY A 62 -2.12 14.87 4.38
C GLY A 62 -2.48 14.03 3.15
N ALA A 63 -1.77 14.21 2.03
CA ALA A 63 -1.86 13.32 0.87
C ALA A 63 -0.98 12.07 1.07
N ASN A 64 -1.28 11.26 2.10
CA ASN A 64 -0.50 10.07 2.48
C ASN A 64 -0.23 9.12 1.31
N ASP A 65 -1.13 9.04 0.35
CA ASP A 65 -1.01 8.26 -0.88
C ASP A 65 0.27 8.60 -1.66
N VAL A 66 0.74 9.86 -1.62
CA VAL A 66 1.97 10.33 -2.28
C VAL A 66 3.22 9.63 -1.74
N LEU A 67 3.21 9.22 -0.47
CA LEU A 67 4.31 8.50 0.14
C LEU A 67 4.54 7.13 -0.51
N SER A 68 3.57 6.57 -1.25
CA SER A 68 3.81 5.38 -2.08
C SER A 68 4.77 5.64 -3.25
N LEU A 69 5.01 6.90 -3.62
CA LEU A 69 6.00 7.30 -4.61
C LEU A 69 7.26 7.90 -3.97
N THR A 70 7.10 8.76 -2.96
CA THR A 70 8.22 9.52 -2.38
C THR A 70 8.91 8.78 -1.25
N GLN A 71 8.20 7.94 -0.51
CA GLN A 71 8.72 7.13 0.60
C GLN A 71 8.30 5.65 0.48
N PRO A 72 8.58 4.97 -0.65
CA PRO A 72 8.06 3.64 -0.93
C PRO A 72 8.54 2.57 0.07
N SER A 73 9.76 2.72 0.58
CA SER A 73 10.31 1.81 1.60
C SER A 73 9.53 1.88 2.90
N LEU A 74 9.19 3.09 3.36
CA LEU A 74 8.40 3.30 4.58
C LEU A 74 7.00 2.70 4.46
N ILE A 75 6.31 2.94 3.34
CA ILE A 75 4.96 2.38 3.13
C ILE A 75 4.99 0.85 3.11
N LYS A 76 6.01 0.25 2.48
CA LYS A 76 6.18 -1.20 2.51
C LYS A 76 6.47 -1.72 3.92
N GLU A 77 7.31 -1.03 4.69
CA GLU A 77 7.63 -1.37 6.08
C GLU A 77 6.37 -1.38 6.96
N ILE A 78 5.50 -0.37 6.84
CA ILE A 78 4.23 -0.32 7.57
C ILE A 78 3.33 -1.53 7.22
N HIS A 79 3.25 -1.93 5.95
CA HIS A 79 2.54 -3.16 5.58
C HIS A 79 3.16 -4.41 6.22
N GLN A 80 4.49 -4.49 6.26
CA GLN A 80 5.21 -5.60 6.89
C GLN A 80 4.95 -5.64 8.40
N GLU A 81 4.91 -4.50 9.08
CA GLU A 81 4.56 -4.45 10.51
C GLU A 81 3.17 -5.03 10.79
N TYR A 82 2.16 -4.72 9.97
CA TYR A 82 0.82 -5.30 10.12
C TYR A 82 0.79 -6.81 9.84
N LEU A 83 1.50 -7.26 8.80
CA LEU A 83 1.62 -8.69 8.49
C LEU A 83 2.31 -9.44 9.64
N SER A 84 3.42 -8.92 10.15
CA SER A 84 4.13 -9.50 11.30
C SER A 84 3.31 -9.46 12.60
N ALA A 85 2.35 -8.53 12.72
CA ALA A 85 1.39 -8.50 13.82
C ALA A 85 0.23 -9.50 13.67
N GLY A 86 0.16 -10.22 12.55
CA GLY A 86 -0.84 -11.26 12.30
C GLY A 86 -2.04 -10.82 11.45
N ALA A 87 -1.92 -9.72 10.69
CA ALA A 87 -2.94 -9.37 9.71
C ALA A 87 -2.95 -10.40 8.56
N ASP A 88 -4.13 -10.90 8.22
CA ASP A 88 -4.35 -11.80 7.08
C ASP A 88 -4.58 -11.03 5.77
N LEU A 89 -5.11 -9.82 5.91
CA LEU A 89 -5.49 -8.94 4.81
C LEU A 89 -4.90 -7.57 5.09
N ILE A 90 -4.28 -6.97 4.07
CA ILE A 90 -3.79 -5.60 4.11
C ILE A 90 -4.49 -4.75 3.06
N GLU A 91 -4.69 -3.48 3.37
CA GLU A 91 -5.19 -2.48 2.43
C GLU A 91 -4.04 -1.83 1.67
N THR A 92 -4.30 -1.26 0.50
CA THR A 92 -3.31 -0.41 -0.19
C THR A 92 -3.36 1.01 0.38
N ASN A 93 -2.23 1.74 0.36
CA ASN A 93 -2.19 3.17 0.70
C ASN A 93 -2.84 4.04 -0.39
N THR A 94 -4.17 3.95 -0.54
CA THR A 94 -4.92 4.55 -1.66
C THR A 94 -6.23 5.24 -1.23
N PHE A 95 -6.36 5.61 0.05
CA PHE A 95 -7.58 6.23 0.57
C PHE A 95 -7.97 7.51 -0.18
N ASN A 96 -7.00 8.38 -0.50
CA ASN A 96 -7.24 9.61 -1.27
C ASN A 96 -6.80 9.50 -2.73
N ALA A 97 -6.30 8.37 -3.21
CA ALA A 97 -5.75 8.18 -4.56
C ALA A 97 -6.82 8.17 -5.67
N ASN A 98 -7.77 9.08 -5.65
CA ASN A 98 -8.74 9.32 -6.70
C ASN A 98 -8.65 10.78 -7.19
N ARG A 99 -9.19 11.06 -8.37
CA ARG A 99 -9.05 12.38 -9.01
C ARG A 99 -9.64 13.53 -8.18
N ILE A 100 -10.72 13.26 -7.45
CA ILE A 100 -11.48 14.28 -6.70
C ILE A 100 -10.69 14.66 -5.45
N SER A 101 -10.30 13.68 -4.63
CA SER A 101 -9.52 13.94 -3.42
C SER A 101 -8.13 14.51 -3.71
N LEU A 102 -7.47 14.06 -4.79
CA LEU A 102 -6.17 14.61 -5.20
C LEU A 102 -6.26 16.03 -5.78
N ALA A 103 -7.46 16.55 -6.04
CA ALA A 103 -7.62 17.92 -6.50
C ALA A 103 -7.28 18.95 -5.41
N ASP A 104 -7.48 18.60 -4.14
CA ASP A 104 -7.10 19.44 -3.00
C ASP A 104 -5.58 19.66 -2.91
N TYR A 105 -4.81 18.82 -3.61
CA TYR A 105 -3.35 18.83 -3.65
C TYR A 105 -2.79 19.12 -5.05
N ASP A 106 -3.61 19.48 -6.05
CA ASP A 106 -3.19 19.64 -7.46
C ASP A 106 -2.52 18.40 -8.09
N LEU A 107 -2.94 17.19 -7.67
CA LEU A 107 -2.39 15.90 -8.10
C LEU A 107 -3.39 15.01 -8.85
N GLN A 108 -4.45 15.58 -9.42
CA GLN A 108 -5.51 14.86 -10.15
C GLN A 108 -4.96 13.88 -11.21
N GLY A 109 -3.85 14.26 -11.87
CA GLY A 109 -3.18 13.46 -12.89
C GLY A 109 -2.40 12.25 -12.37
N LYS A 110 -2.13 12.18 -11.05
CA LYS A 110 -1.32 11.13 -10.42
C LYS A 110 -2.11 9.93 -9.91
N ALA A 111 -3.45 10.01 -9.88
CA ALA A 111 -4.30 8.96 -9.31
C ALA A 111 -3.94 7.54 -9.76
N ARG A 112 -3.76 7.32 -11.06
CA ARG A 112 -3.42 5.98 -11.61
C ARG A 112 -2.03 5.50 -11.17
N GLU A 113 -1.06 6.39 -11.18
CA GLU A 113 0.32 6.09 -10.81
C GLU A 113 0.40 5.71 -9.32
N LEU A 114 -0.23 6.52 -8.46
CA LEU A 114 -0.33 6.28 -7.03
C LEU A 114 -0.96 4.92 -6.71
N ASN A 115 -2.12 4.61 -7.29
CA ASN A 115 -2.76 3.30 -7.08
C ASN A 115 -1.88 2.13 -7.52
N ARG A 116 -1.19 2.27 -8.65
CA ARG A 116 -0.34 1.21 -9.18
C ARG A 116 0.84 0.95 -8.25
N GLU A 117 1.52 2.00 -7.81
CA GLU A 117 2.68 1.85 -6.92
C GLU A 117 2.26 1.39 -5.52
N ALA A 118 1.18 1.92 -4.96
CA ALA A 118 0.64 1.44 -3.68
C ALA A 118 0.29 -0.05 -3.73
N ALA A 119 -0.38 -0.51 -4.79
CA ALA A 119 -0.69 -1.94 -4.97
C ALA A 119 0.56 -2.80 -5.16
N ARG A 120 1.59 -2.29 -5.85
CA ARG A 120 2.88 -2.97 -6.00
C ARG A 120 3.59 -3.12 -4.65
N LEU A 121 3.60 -2.08 -3.81
CA LEU A 121 4.23 -2.08 -2.50
C LEU A 121 3.54 -3.06 -1.53
N ALA A 122 2.21 -3.00 -1.42
CA ALA A 122 1.45 -3.94 -0.62
C ALA A 122 1.70 -5.39 -1.07
N ARG A 123 1.72 -5.65 -2.39
CA ARG A 123 2.02 -6.99 -2.90
C ARG A 123 3.45 -7.43 -2.60
N ALA A 124 4.42 -6.52 -2.67
CA ALA A 124 5.80 -6.83 -2.32
C ALA A 124 5.95 -7.17 -0.83
N ALA A 125 5.22 -6.48 0.06
CA ALA A 125 5.20 -6.80 1.49
C ALA A 125 4.66 -8.21 1.75
N VAL A 126 3.54 -8.59 1.09
CA VAL A 126 2.99 -9.95 1.19
C VAL A 126 3.97 -11.02 0.69
N ILE A 127 4.63 -10.78 -0.45
CA ILE A 127 5.61 -11.73 -1.00
C ILE A 127 6.79 -11.93 -0.03
N ASP A 128 7.24 -10.87 0.64
CA ASP A 128 8.31 -11.00 1.62
C ASP A 128 7.83 -11.73 2.88
N ALA A 129 6.63 -11.44 3.38
CA ALA A 129 6.05 -12.15 4.52
C ALA A 129 5.87 -13.67 4.26
N GLU A 130 5.37 -14.04 3.07
CA GLU A 130 5.23 -15.46 2.65
C GLU A 130 6.59 -16.19 2.55
N ARG A 131 7.70 -15.47 2.37
CA ARG A 131 9.04 -16.08 2.34
C ARG A 131 9.61 -16.33 3.73
N ASP A 132 9.21 -15.50 4.69
CA ASP A 132 9.71 -15.55 6.07
C ASP A 132 8.88 -16.51 6.95
N ASP A 133 7.68 -16.90 6.51
CA ASP A 133 6.80 -17.91 7.13
C ASP A 133 6.23 -18.89 6.06
N PRO A 134 6.99 -19.94 5.67
CA PRO A 134 6.67 -20.82 4.53
C PRO A 134 5.56 -21.86 4.76
#